data_AF-A0A3D4LME9-F1
#
_entry.id   AF-A0A3D4LME9-F1
#
_cell.length_a   1.000
_cell.length_b   1.000
_cell.length_c   1.000
_cell.angle_alpha   90.00
_cell.angle_beta   90.00
_cell.angle_gamma   90.00
#
_symmetry.space_group_name_H-M   'P 1'
#
loop_
_entity.id
_entity.type
_entity.pdbx_description
1 polymer ?
#
loop_
_entity_poly.entity_id
_entity_poly.type
_entity_poly.pdbx_seq_one_letter_code
_entity_poly.pdbx_strand_id
1 'polypeptide(L)'
;MVLKNNILLLYSEDSYEQEIEKCERLIYSIVNKYSRKNGYIEYNETYRFTSEMYIILEKVRAIEDKLLVLDILFLLLNTLIEAYQYADDSDGSIGGLVDEVFGEIEIIADEKEEYELKLQIDIFNKLLNKSNDQIFDGWSNYKIDLLNMCVEFADIKECREKLVNTIDKELNENDSDYNAKYMNVELSKIMFYIIDMFDSKEKADKFILANIKYSYFKDIYIKKYIDEKNFDKVIKLTFEWEKSDSNNASETKWKKVRYSAYKELSMENEQIELAKELLFAGNFEYYIELKELMNEDSEAFYKNLKSELRESEKTVDRYIKKRIFIKLIEYENDLDEILQLLKELPSRVETYGDRLFGKFPEEVIKAYEIYIKNSASIASKRKDYANVCWKINNYEKFAGKGKVTEIVNELMNLYKKRPAFIDELKKIKK
;
A
#
# COMPACT_ATOMS: atom_id res chain seq x y z
N MET A 1 -34.66 24.67 -12.64
CA MET A 1 -34.10 24.56 -14.01
C MET A 1 -33.47 23.19 -14.20
N VAL A 2 -32.56 22.76 -13.31
CA VAL A 2 -31.98 21.39 -13.27
C VAL A 2 -33.04 20.27 -13.30
N LEU A 3 -34.06 20.30 -12.42
CA LEU A 3 -35.11 19.27 -12.40
C LEU A 3 -35.89 19.13 -13.73
N LYS A 4 -36.09 20.25 -14.45
CA LYS A 4 -36.77 20.24 -15.75
C LYS A 4 -35.88 19.64 -16.84
N ASN A 5 -34.58 19.92 -16.79
CA ASN A 5 -33.61 19.35 -17.72
C ASN A 5 -33.40 17.85 -17.48
N ASN A 6 -33.41 17.38 -16.22
CA ASN A 6 -33.30 15.96 -15.88
C ASN A 6 -34.46 15.13 -16.47
N ILE A 7 -35.69 15.66 -16.39
CA ILE A 7 -36.87 14.98 -16.95
C ILE A 7 -36.82 14.97 -18.49
N LEU A 8 -36.32 16.02 -19.13
CA LEU A 8 -36.16 16.08 -20.59
C LEU A 8 -35.03 15.18 -21.10
N LEU A 9 -34.04 14.86 -20.26
CA LEU A 9 -32.91 14.00 -20.61
C LEU A 9 -33.28 12.50 -20.59
N LEU A 10 -34.18 12.08 -19.69
CA LEU A 10 -34.45 10.65 -19.46
C LEU A 10 -35.54 10.05 -20.36
N TYR A 11 -36.25 10.85 -21.17
CA TYR A 11 -37.52 10.42 -21.78
C TYR A 11 -37.75 10.84 -23.26
N SER A 12 -36.72 11.15 -24.03
CA SER A 12 -36.85 11.49 -25.46
C SER A 12 -35.88 10.69 -26.32
N GLU A 13 -36.36 10.18 -27.47
CA GLU A 13 -35.52 9.62 -28.54
C GLU A 13 -35.11 10.77 -29.47
N ASP A 14 -33.89 11.29 -29.29
CA ASP A 14 -33.40 12.45 -30.04
C ASP A 14 -32.26 12.09 -31.01
N SER A 15 -31.91 13.01 -31.91
CA SER A 15 -30.75 12.85 -32.78
C SER A 15 -29.43 12.94 -32.01
N TYR A 16 -28.35 12.43 -32.60
CA TYR A 16 -26.99 12.48 -32.05
C TYR A 16 -26.61 13.87 -31.49
N GLU A 17 -26.78 14.93 -32.30
CA GLU A 17 -26.42 16.29 -31.86
C GLU A 17 -27.34 16.82 -30.76
N GLN A 18 -28.62 16.43 -30.76
CA GLN A 18 -29.58 16.85 -29.75
C GLN A 18 -29.26 16.23 -28.39
N GLU A 19 -28.78 14.99 -28.37
CA GLU A 19 -28.38 14.32 -27.14
C GLU A 19 -27.15 14.96 -26.50
N ILE A 20 -26.11 15.25 -27.29
CA ILE A 20 -24.93 15.97 -26.81
C ILE A 20 -25.32 17.35 -26.26
N GLU A 21 -26.10 18.13 -27.01
CA GLU A 21 -26.50 19.47 -26.58
C GLU A 21 -27.35 19.46 -25.29
N LYS A 22 -28.14 18.41 -25.06
CA LYS A 22 -28.87 18.22 -23.80
C LYS A 22 -27.93 17.91 -22.63
N CYS A 23 -26.97 17.01 -22.82
CA CYS A 23 -25.94 16.71 -21.83
C CYS A 23 -25.10 17.95 -21.49
N GLU A 24 -24.62 18.68 -22.48
CA GLU A 24 -23.87 19.94 -22.30
C GLU A 24 -24.66 20.97 -21.49
N ARG A 25 -25.93 21.20 -21.84
CA ARG A 25 -26.79 22.13 -21.10
C ARG A 25 -27.02 21.68 -19.67
N LEU A 26 -27.16 20.38 -19.43
CA LEU A 26 -27.34 19.84 -18.09
C LEU A 26 -26.07 20.04 -17.25
N ILE A 27 -24.92 19.60 -17.77
CA ILE A 27 -23.60 19.78 -17.15
C ILE A 27 -23.36 21.25 -16.80
N TYR A 28 -23.53 22.15 -17.78
CA TYR A 28 -23.37 23.58 -17.57
C TYR A 28 -24.31 24.11 -16.48
N SER A 29 -25.56 23.63 -16.43
CA SER A 29 -26.51 24.05 -15.40
C SER A 29 -26.11 23.58 -13.99
N ILE A 30 -25.51 22.39 -13.88
CA ILE A 30 -25.01 21.83 -12.62
C ILE A 30 -23.77 22.61 -12.18
N VAL A 31 -22.74 22.75 -13.04
CA VAL A 31 -21.54 23.53 -12.74
C VAL A 31 -21.92 24.92 -12.21
N ASN A 32 -22.76 25.65 -12.94
CA ASN A 32 -23.21 26.97 -12.51
C ASN A 32 -23.96 26.96 -11.19
N LYS A 33 -24.78 25.93 -10.91
CA LYS A 33 -25.53 25.86 -9.66
C LYS A 33 -24.58 25.84 -8.45
N TYR A 34 -23.47 25.11 -8.56
CA TYR A 34 -22.53 24.90 -7.45
C TYR A 34 -21.38 25.92 -7.41
N SER A 35 -20.95 26.46 -8.55
CA SER A 35 -19.84 27.43 -8.61
C SER A 35 -20.28 28.91 -8.52
N ARG A 36 -21.58 29.22 -8.65
CA ARG A 36 -22.12 30.59 -8.87
C ARG A 36 -21.70 31.69 -7.90
N LYS A 37 -21.48 31.37 -6.61
CA LYS A 37 -21.26 32.42 -5.61
C LYS A 37 -19.83 32.95 -5.61
N ASN A 38 -18.85 32.06 -5.69
CA ASN A 38 -17.43 32.40 -5.53
C ASN A 38 -16.53 31.82 -6.64
N GLY A 39 -17.12 31.17 -7.66
CA GLY A 39 -16.36 30.40 -8.66
C GLY A 39 -15.73 29.14 -8.10
N TYR A 40 -16.15 28.68 -6.91
CA TYR A 40 -15.55 27.56 -6.19
C TYR A 40 -16.63 26.69 -5.52
N ILE A 41 -16.43 25.37 -5.54
CA ILE A 41 -17.30 24.36 -4.92
C ILE A 41 -16.70 23.96 -3.57
N GLU A 42 -17.39 24.27 -2.48
CA GLU A 42 -16.97 23.94 -1.12
C GLU A 42 -17.08 22.43 -0.84
N TYR A 43 -16.21 21.92 0.03
CA TYR A 43 -16.14 20.51 0.47
C TYR A 43 -17.50 19.88 0.78
N ASN A 44 -18.38 20.61 1.46
CA ASN A 44 -19.69 20.13 1.88
C ASN A 44 -20.73 20.05 0.74
N GLU A 45 -20.44 20.65 -0.42
CA GLU A 45 -21.30 20.63 -1.60
C GLU A 45 -20.74 19.73 -2.72
N THR A 46 -19.46 19.31 -2.65
CA THR A 46 -18.81 18.44 -3.64
C THR A 46 -19.59 17.14 -3.85
N TYR A 47 -19.99 16.45 -2.78
CA TYR A 47 -20.84 15.25 -2.88
C TYR A 47 -22.16 15.49 -3.64
N ARG A 48 -22.81 16.63 -3.42
CA ARG A 48 -24.09 16.94 -4.12
C ARG A 48 -23.86 17.31 -5.57
N PHE A 49 -22.76 18.00 -5.86
CA PHE A 49 -22.34 18.32 -7.21
C PHE A 49 -22.14 17.03 -8.03
N THR A 50 -21.37 16.07 -7.50
CA THR A 50 -21.11 14.80 -8.18
C THR A 50 -22.37 13.93 -8.26
N SER A 51 -23.19 13.89 -7.21
CA SER A 51 -24.47 13.17 -7.23
C SER A 51 -25.42 13.66 -8.33
N GLU A 52 -25.45 14.97 -8.63
CA GLU A 52 -26.28 15.49 -9.74
C GLU A 52 -25.65 15.22 -11.11
N MET A 53 -24.32 15.23 -11.20
CA MET A 53 -23.60 14.83 -12.42
C MET A 53 -23.77 13.34 -12.75
N TYR A 54 -23.91 12.48 -11.73
CA TYR A 54 -24.11 11.03 -11.89
C TYR A 54 -25.34 10.68 -12.76
N ILE A 55 -26.34 11.56 -12.84
CA ILE A 55 -27.51 11.37 -13.72
C ILE A 55 -27.10 11.22 -15.19
N ILE A 56 -25.97 11.81 -15.60
CA ILE A 56 -25.44 11.67 -16.95
C ILE A 56 -24.91 10.25 -17.18
N LEU A 57 -24.27 9.64 -16.16
CA LEU A 57 -23.86 8.23 -16.21
C LEU A 57 -25.07 7.29 -16.34
N GLU A 58 -26.11 7.52 -15.53
CA GLU A 58 -27.36 6.76 -15.65
C GLU A 58 -27.99 6.88 -17.04
N LYS A 59 -27.88 8.05 -17.67
CA LYS A 59 -28.41 8.26 -19.02
C LYS A 59 -27.61 7.50 -20.07
N VAL A 60 -26.27 7.53 -20.04
CA VAL A 60 -25.47 6.86 -21.07
C VAL A 60 -25.65 5.34 -21.08
N ARG A 61 -25.95 4.73 -19.92
CA ARG A 61 -26.26 3.30 -19.80
C ARG A 61 -27.51 2.87 -20.58
N ALA A 62 -28.37 3.80 -20.96
CA ALA A 62 -29.56 3.56 -21.76
C ALA A 62 -29.38 3.83 -23.27
N ILE A 63 -28.21 4.32 -23.70
CA ILE A 63 -27.93 4.68 -25.09
C ILE A 63 -27.25 3.49 -25.79
N GLU A 64 -27.78 3.07 -26.93
CA GLU A 64 -27.20 1.96 -27.73
C GLU A 64 -25.97 2.40 -28.55
N ASP A 65 -25.95 3.64 -29.04
CA ASP A 65 -24.84 4.18 -29.84
C ASP A 65 -23.60 4.44 -28.97
N LYS A 66 -22.64 3.51 -29.03
CA LYS A 66 -21.39 3.54 -28.26
C LYS A 66 -20.52 4.76 -28.58
N LEU A 67 -20.57 5.30 -29.81
CA LEU A 67 -19.79 6.50 -30.17
C LEU A 67 -20.39 7.76 -29.54
N LEU A 68 -21.72 7.84 -29.48
CA LEU A 68 -22.43 8.89 -28.76
C LEU A 68 -22.16 8.80 -27.25
N VAL A 69 -22.19 7.59 -26.69
CA VAL A 69 -21.87 7.36 -25.28
C VAL A 69 -20.47 7.87 -24.95
N LEU A 70 -19.46 7.52 -25.76
CA LEU A 70 -18.09 7.99 -25.54
C LEU A 70 -17.98 9.52 -25.57
N ASP A 71 -18.69 10.20 -26.49
CA ASP A 71 -18.66 11.66 -26.55
C ASP A 71 -19.28 12.30 -25.30
N ILE A 72 -20.38 11.74 -24.78
CA ILE A 72 -21.01 12.20 -23.54
C ILE A 72 -20.10 11.93 -22.34
N LEU A 73 -19.48 10.75 -22.27
CA LEU A 73 -18.53 10.40 -21.21
C LEU A 73 -17.30 11.31 -21.23
N PHE A 74 -16.74 11.63 -22.40
CA PHE A 74 -15.61 12.55 -22.52
C PHE A 74 -15.97 13.99 -22.14
N LEU A 75 -17.17 14.43 -22.46
CA LEU A 75 -17.69 15.74 -22.04
C LEU A 75 -17.79 15.81 -20.50
N LEU A 76 -18.34 14.77 -19.88
CA LEU A 76 -18.42 14.66 -18.43
C LEU A 76 -17.02 14.61 -17.81
N LEU A 77 -16.13 13.76 -18.33
CA LEU A 77 -14.75 13.62 -17.89
C LEU A 77 -14.00 14.95 -17.90
N ASN A 78 -14.10 15.71 -18.99
CA ASN A 78 -13.51 17.04 -19.09
C ASN A 78 -13.98 17.96 -17.98
N THR A 79 -15.29 17.99 -17.75
CA THR A 79 -15.87 18.85 -16.73
C THR A 79 -15.37 18.48 -15.34
N LEU A 80 -15.26 17.19 -15.03
CA LEU A 80 -14.82 16.70 -13.73
C LEU A 80 -13.32 16.96 -13.50
N ILE A 81 -12.48 16.76 -14.51
CA ILE A 81 -11.05 17.07 -14.41
C ILE A 81 -10.83 18.58 -14.25
N GLU A 82 -11.57 19.41 -14.99
CA GLU A 82 -11.53 20.86 -14.79
C GLU A 82 -11.97 21.25 -13.37
N ALA A 83 -12.94 20.53 -12.80
CA ALA A 83 -13.46 20.81 -11.46
C ALA A 83 -12.39 20.71 -10.36
N TYR A 84 -11.31 19.95 -10.53
CA TYR A 84 -10.19 19.95 -9.58
C TYR A 84 -9.57 21.34 -9.39
N GLN A 85 -9.69 22.26 -10.37
CA GLN A 85 -9.18 23.62 -10.26
C GLN A 85 -10.10 24.54 -9.43
N TYR A 86 -11.37 24.15 -9.25
CA TYR A 86 -12.38 24.99 -8.63
C TYR A 86 -13.27 24.26 -7.62
N ALA A 87 -12.83 23.12 -7.08
CA ALA A 87 -13.55 22.36 -6.06
C ALA A 87 -12.61 21.85 -4.98
N ASP A 88 -13.15 21.68 -3.76
CA ASP A 88 -12.47 20.94 -2.68
C ASP A 88 -12.88 19.47 -2.75
N ASP A 89 -12.02 18.64 -3.35
CA ASP A 89 -12.22 17.19 -3.47
C ASP A 89 -11.49 16.38 -2.39
N SER A 90 -11.26 16.97 -1.21
CA SER A 90 -10.58 16.26 -0.12
C SER A 90 -11.31 15.00 0.37
N ASP A 91 -12.62 14.87 0.09
CA ASP A 91 -13.40 13.66 0.35
C ASP A 91 -13.37 12.63 -0.79
N GLY A 92 -12.79 12.99 -1.94
CA GLY A 92 -12.65 12.14 -3.13
C GLY A 92 -13.94 11.94 -3.91
N SER A 93 -14.96 12.78 -3.71
CA SER A 93 -16.25 12.67 -4.42
C SER A 93 -16.11 12.81 -5.95
N ILE A 94 -15.32 13.78 -6.43
CA ILE A 94 -15.05 14.01 -7.86
C ILE A 94 -14.17 12.89 -8.39
N GLY A 95 -13.10 12.54 -7.68
CA GLY A 95 -12.25 11.40 -8.01
C GLY A 95 -13.05 10.11 -8.21
N GLY A 96 -13.97 9.80 -7.28
CA GLY A 96 -14.82 8.62 -7.39
C GLY A 96 -15.72 8.65 -8.64
N LEU A 97 -16.29 9.80 -9.00
CA LEU A 97 -17.10 9.92 -10.23
C LEU A 97 -16.23 9.83 -11.50
N VAL A 98 -15.00 10.34 -11.47
CA VAL A 98 -14.05 10.17 -12.59
C VAL A 98 -13.73 8.69 -12.78
N ASP A 99 -13.48 7.95 -11.70
CA ASP A 99 -13.23 6.51 -11.77
C ASP A 99 -14.43 5.75 -12.36
N GLU A 100 -15.66 6.13 -12.00
CA GLU A 100 -16.87 5.55 -12.59
C GLU A 100 -17.02 5.86 -14.08
N VAL A 101 -16.68 7.09 -14.51
CA VAL A 101 -16.65 7.46 -15.94
C VAL A 101 -15.64 6.60 -16.69
N PHE A 102 -14.44 6.41 -16.15
CA PHE A 102 -13.45 5.51 -16.74
C PHE A 102 -13.94 4.06 -16.81
N GLY A 103 -14.63 3.58 -15.77
CA GLY A 103 -15.24 2.25 -15.79
C GLY A 103 -16.25 2.06 -16.92
N GLU A 104 -17.08 3.05 -17.21
CA GLU A 104 -18.00 2.99 -18.36
C GLU A 104 -17.26 3.01 -19.70
N ILE A 105 -16.16 3.75 -19.82
CA ILE A 105 -15.31 3.74 -21.03
C ILE A 105 -14.64 2.37 -21.20
N GLU A 106 -14.16 1.78 -20.11
CA GLU A 106 -13.53 0.45 -20.10
C GLU A 106 -14.50 -0.64 -20.54
N ILE A 107 -15.74 -0.64 -20.01
CA ILE A 107 -16.80 -1.56 -20.45
C ILE A 107 -17.00 -1.51 -21.96
N ILE A 108 -17.01 -0.30 -22.55
CA ILE A 108 -17.16 -0.15 -24.00
C ILE A 108 -15.97 -0.78 -24.73
N ALA A 109 -14.74 -0.63 -24.23
CA ALA A 109 -13.57 -1.25 -24.83
C ALA A 109 -13.58 -2.78 -24.70
N ASP A 110 -13.94 -3.31 -23.53
CA ASP A 110 -13.99 -4.74 -23.23
C ASP A 110 -15.05 -5.49 -24.08
N GLU A 111 -16.16 -4.82 -24.40
CA GLU A 111 -17.23 -5.34 -25.26
C GLU A 111 -16.84 -5.36 -26.76
N LYS A 112 -15.56 -5.16 -27.13
CA LYS A 112 -15.14 -5.02 -28.55
C LYS A 112 -15.67 -6.12 -29.48
N GLU A 113 -15.75 -7.36 -28.98
CA GLU A 113 -16.16 -8.53 -29.74
C GLU A 113 -17.63 -8.48 -30.18
N GLU A 114 -18.45 -7.63 -29.54
CA GLU A 114 -19.85 -7.41 -29.91
C GLU A 114 -20.01 -6.46 -31.11
N TYR A 115 -18.94 -5.73 -31.47
CA TYR A 115 -18.98 -4.69 -32.47
C TYR A 115 -18.45 -5.16 -33.82
N GLU A 116 -19.00 -4.59 -34.89
CA GLU A 116 -18.38 -4.72 -36.21
C GLU A 116 -17.02 -4.01 -36.27
N LEU A 117 -16.13 -4.49 -37.14
CA LEU A 117 -14.76 -3.99 -37.27
C LEU A 117 -14.68 -2.46 -37.45
N LYS A 118 -15.63 -1.88 -38.18
CA LYS A 118 -15.67 -0.43 -38.42
C LYS A 118 -15.86 0.34 -37.10
N LEU A 119 -16.82 -0.10 -36.29
CA LEU A 119 -17.11 0.48 -34.98
C LEU A 119 -15.92 0.28 -34.01
N GLN A 120 -15.29 -0.91 -34.00
CA GLN A 120 -14.08 -1.15 -33.20
C GLN A 120 -12.96 -0.14 -33.51
N ILE A 121 -12.69 0.11 -34.80
CA ILE A 121 -11.68 1.09 -35.24
C ILE A 121 -12.09 2.51 -34.83
N ASP A 122 -13.37 2.87 -34.94
CA ASP A 122 -13.85 4.22 -34.59
C ASP A 122 -13.79 4.47 -33.08
N ILE A 123 -14.12 3.48 -32.25
CA ILE A 123 -13.93 3.52 -30.79
C ILE A 123 -12.45 3.69 -30.45
N PHE A 124 -11.58 2.85 -31.00
CA PHE A 124 -10.13 2.95 -30.80
C PHE A 124 -9.60 4.35 -31.13
N ASN A 125 -9.96 4.90 -32.30
CA ASN A 125 -9.50 6.22 -32.70
C ASN A 125 -10.02 7.31 -31.75
N LYS A 126 -11.25 7.20 -31.22
CA LYS A 126 -11.77 8.15 -30.22
C LYS A 126 -10.97 8.09 -28.91
N LEU A 127 -10.69 6.90 -28.39
CA LEU A 127 -9.88 6.71 -27.18
C LEU A 127 -8.46 7.26 -27.36
N LEU A 128 -7.80 6.91 -28.47
CA LEU A 128 -6.43 7.36 -28.77
C LEU A 128 -6.36 8.87 -29.01
N ASN A 129 -7.36 9.46 -29.67
CA ASN A 129 -7.43 10.91 -29.82
C ASN A 129 -7.64 11.57 -28.46
N LYS A 130 -8.51 11.00 -27.62
CA LYS A 130 -8.79 11.54 -26.30
C LYS A 130 -7.55 11.50 -25.42
N SER A 131 -6.76 10.43 -25.43
CA SER A 131 -5.53 10.35 -24.62
C SER A 131 -4.48 11.44 -24.92
N ASN A 132 -4.60 12.14 -26.05
CA ASN A 132 -3.72 13.24 -26.44
C ASN A 132 -4.30 14.64 -26.11
N ASP A 133 -5.41 14.70 -25.40
CA ASP A 133 -6.05 15.95 -24.98
C ASP A 133 -5.25 16.63 -23.86
N GLN A 134 -5.09 17.95 -23.96
CA GLN A 134 -4.36 18.78 -22.97
C GLN A 134 -5.04 18.81 -21.61
N ILE A 135 -6.31 18.40 -21.52
CA ILE A 135 -7.01 18.27 -20.24
C ILE A 135 -6.28 17.34 -19.25
N PHE A 136 -5.48 16.39 -19.77
CA PHE A 136 -4.71 15.45 -18.97
C PHE A 136 -3.32 15.98 -18.55
N ASP A 137 -2.98 17.23 -18.88
CA ASP A 137 -1.73 17.85 -18.44
C ASP A 137 -1.70 17.92 -16.90
N GLY A 138 -0.74 17.25 -16.28
CA GLY A 138 -0.67 17.07 -14.83
C GLY A 138 -1.42 15.84 -14.29
N TRP A 139 -2.15 15.11 -15.14
CA TRP A 139 -2.96 13.93 -14.81
C TRP A 139 -2.54 12.71 -15.65
N SER A 140 -1.24 12.40 -15.64
CA SER A 140 -0.65 11.35 -16.49
C SER A 140 -1.30 9.96 -16.33
N ASN A 141 -1.87 9.65 -15.17
CA ASN A 141 -2.59 8.40 -14.91
C ASN A 141 -3.80 8.25 -15.85
N TYR A 142 -4.63 9.28 -16.01
CA TYR A 142 -5.80 9.23 -16.88
C TYR A 142 -5.44 9.04 -18.36
N LYS A 143 -4.32 9.63 -18.80
CA LYS A 143 -3.77 9.37 -20.14
C LYS A 143 -3.33 7.91 -20.30
N ILE A 144 -2.63 7.37 -19.30
CA ILE A 144 -2.19 5.97 -19.27
C ILE A 144 -3.39 5.03 -19.31
N ASP A 145 -4.46 5.33 -18.57
CA ASP A 145 -5.68 4.50 -18.52
C ASP A 145 -6.35 4.41 -19.90
N LEU A 146 -6.49 5.53 -20.63
CA LEU A 146 -7.02 5.50 -22.01
C LEU A 146 -6.11 4.71 -22.97
N LEU A 147 -4.79 4.84 -22.84
CA LEU A 147 -3.85 4.09 -23.67
C LEU A 147 -3.87 2.58 -23.34
N ASN A 148 -4.09 2.22 -22.08
CA ASN A 148 -4.34 0.84 -21.66
C ASN A 148 -5.62 0.30 -22.31
N MET A 149 -6.73 1.03 -22.28
CA MET A 149 -7.98 0.61 -22.93
C MET A 149 -7.82 0.42 -24.45
N CYS A 150 -6.94 1.19 -25.09
CA CYS A 150 -6.62 1.02 -26.51
C CYS A 150 -5.97 -0.34 -26.84
N VAL A 151 -5.40 -1.04 -25.84
CA VAL A 151 -4.77 -2.36 -26.00
C VAL A 151 -5.79 -3.43 -26.39
N GLU A 152 -7.04 -3.31 -25.97
CA GLU A 152 -8.11 -4.25 -26.35
C GLU A 152 -8.24 -4.36 -27.87
N PHE A 153 -7.97 -3.29 -28.61
CA PHE A 153 -8.03 -3.26 -30.07
C PHE A 153 -6.71 -3.63 -30.76
N ALA A 154 -5.69 -4.06 -30.01
CA ALA A 154 -4.36 -4.32 -30.55
C ALA A 154 -4.28 -5.60 -31.39
N ASP A 155 -5.31 -6.44 -31.44
CA ASP A 155 -5.40 -7.55 -32.40
C ASP A 155 -5.59 -7.03 -33.84
N ILE A 156 -6.27 -5.88 -34.00
CA ILE A 156 -6.38 -5.16 -35.26
C ILE A 156 -5.04 -4.50 -35.60
N LYS A 157 -4.40 -4.95 -36.68
CA LYS A 157 -3.06 -4.50 -37.08
C LYS A 157 -2.94 -2.97 -37.20
N GLU A 158 -3.91 -2.30 -37.82
CA GLU A 158 -3.89 -0.84 -37.97
C GLU A 158 -3.93 -0.12 -36.61
N CYS A 159 -4.80 -0.56 -35.69
CA CYS A 159 -4.91 0.02 -34.35
C CYS A 159 -3.62 -0.22 -33.56
N ARG A 160 -3.06 -1.43 -33.61
CA ARG A 160 -1.79 -1.77 -32.97
C ARG A 160 -0.65 -0.88 -33.43
N GLU A 161 -0.49 -0.69 -34.74
CA GLU A 161 0.56 0.16 -35.31
C GLU A 161 0.40 1.63 -34.87
N LYS A 162 -0.83 2.16 -34.84
CA LYS A 162 -1.11 3.50 -34.33
C LYS A 162 -0.77 3.64 -32.84
N LEU A 163 -1.17 2.68 -32.02
CA LEU A 163 -0.91 2.69 -30.58
C LEU A 163 0.59 2.65 -30.28
N VAL A 164 1.32 1.72 -30.92
CA VAL A 164 2.79 1.62 -30.79
C VAL A 164 3.47 2.93 -31.17
N ASN A 165 3.12 3.52 -32.31
CA ASN A 165 3.70 4.79 -32.75
C ASN A 165 3.43 5.94 -31.76
N THR A 166 2.22 6.01 -31.19
CA THR A 166 1.87 7.00 -30.18
C THR A 166 2.72 6.82 -28.93
N ILE A 167 2.81 5.60 -28.41
CA ILE A 167 3.61 5.31 -27.20
C ILE A 167 5.10 5.59 -27.44
N ASP A 168 5.65 5.18 -28.59
CA ASP A 168 7.04 5.44 -28.94
C ASP A 168 7.33 6.94 -29.02
N LYS A 169 6.42 7.73 -29.59
CA LYS A 169 6.56 9.19 -29.63
C LYS A 169 6.61 9.78 -28.21
N GLU A 170 5.67 9.38 -27.35
CA GLU A 170 5.59 9.85 -25.97
C GLU A 170 6.84 9.51 -25.15
N LEU A 171 7.32 8.27 -25.25
CA LEU A 171 8.55 7.84 -24.58
C LEU A 171 9.76 8.67 -25.01
N ASN A 172 9.87 8.99 -26.30
CA ASN A 172 10.96 9.82 -26.83
C ASN A 172 10.87 11.29 -26.40
N GLU A 173 9.67 11.86 -26.30
CA GLU A 173 9.46 13.23 -25.82
C GLU A 173 9.78 13.35 -24.32
N ASN A 174 9.36 12.36 -23.55
CA ASN A 174 9.53 12.28 -22.10
C ASN A 174 10.98 12.02 -21.65
N ASP A 175 11.86 11.50 -22.50
CA ASP A 175 13.27 11.27 -22.15
C ASP A 175 14.00 12.55 -21.72
N SER A 176 13.46 13.72 -22.07
CA SER A 176 13.95 15.04 -21.65
C SER A 176 13.41 15.54 -20.31
N ASP A 177 12.37 14.90 -19.75
CA ASP A 177 11.72 15.30 -18.49
C ASP A 177 12.01 14.31 -17.35
N TYR A 178 12.68 14.81 -16.31
CA TYR A 178 12.98 14.04 -15.10
C TYR A 178 11.71 13.57 -14.37
N ASN A 179 10.60 14.30 -14.47
CA ASN A 179 9.34 13.99 -13.80
C ASN A 179 8.52 12.92 -14.54
N ALA A 180 8.87 12.58 -15.79
CA ALA A 180 8.14 11.61 -16.60
C ALA A 180 8.48 10.13 -16.26
N LYS A 181 9.28 9.87 -15.22
CA LYS A 181 9.73 8.52 -14.87
C LYS A 181 8.57 7.53 -14.66
N TYR A 182 7.52 7.94 -13.96
CA TYR A 182 6.34 7.10 -13.73
C TYR A 182 5.65 6.75 -15.05
N MET A 183 5.36 7.76 -15.86
CA MET A 183 4.71 7.59 -17.16
C MET A 183 5.53 6.68 -18.08
N ASN A 184 6.85 6.87 -18.17
CA ASN A 184 7.71 6.03 -19.01
C ASN A 184 7.69 4.56 -18.58
N VAL A 185 7.58 4.29 -17.28
CA VAL A 185 7.44 2.92 -16.78
C VAL A 185 6.13 2.31 -17.26
N GLU A 186 5.00 2.99 -17.05
CA GLU A 186 3.68 2.45 -17.44
C GLU A 186 3.55 2.30 -18.96
N LEU A 187 3.97 3.30 -19.74
CA LEU A 187 4.01 3.21 -21.21
C LEU A 187 4.88 2.05 -21.70
N SER A 188 6.04 1.82 -21.06
CA SER A 188 6.89 0.67 -21.39
C SER A 188 6.19 -0.66 -21.09
N LYS A 189 5.35 -0.74 -20.05
CA LYS A 189 4.56 -1.96 -19.77
C LYS A 189 3.53 -2.22 -20.86
N ILE A 190 2.83 -1.18 -21.31
CA ILE A 190 1.87 -1.27 -22.42
C ILE A 190 2.57 -1.77 -23.68
N MET A 191 3.69 -1.13 -24.04
CA MET A 191 4.49 -1.52 -25.19
C MET A 191 4.97 -2.98 -25.08
N PHE A 192 5.46 -3.38 -23.90
CA PHE A 192 5.88 -4.75 -23.66
C PHE A 192 4.73 -5.74 -23.84
N TYR A 193 3.55 -5.46 -23.29
CA TYR A 193 2.38 -6.34 -23.45
C TYR A 193 2.03 -6.54 -24.92
N ILE A 194 2.03 -5.46 -25.72
CA ILE A 194 1.78 -5.54 -27.17
C ILE A 194 2.85 -6.41 -27.86
N ILE A 195 4.12 -6.24 -27.53
CA ILE A 195 5.22 -7.03 -28.11
C ILE A 195 5.12 -8.50 -27.71
N ASP A 196 4.81 -8.80 -26.45
CA ASP A 196 4.72 -10.18 -25.96
C ASP A 196 3.54 -10.94 -26.59
N MET A 197 2.42 -10.24 -26.82
CA MET A 197 1.20 -10.83 -27.39
C MET A 197 1.25 -11.00 -28.92
N PHE A 198 1.82 -10.03 -29.65
CA PHE A 198 1.67 -9.96 -31.11
C PHE A 198 2.97 -10.12 -31.90
N ASP A 199 4.11 -10.14 -31.23
CA ASP A 199 5.44 -10.22 -31.82
C ASP A 199 6.16 -11.52 -31.41
N SER A 200 7.46 -11.64 -31.73
CA SER A 200 8.22 -12.85 -31.37
C SER A 200 8.77 -12.77 -29.95
N LYS A 201 8.91 -13.94 -29.30
CA LYS A 201 9.58 -14.07 -28.00
C LYS A 201 10.99 -13.44 -27.98
N GLU A 202 11.71 -13.47 -29.10
CA GLU A 202 13.01 -12.81 -29.22
C GLU A 202 12.92 -11.28 -29.13
N LYS A 203 11.89 -10.68 -29.74
CA LYS A 203 11.64 -9.24 -29.61
C LYS A 203 11.24 -8.87 -28.19
N ALA A 204 10.37 -9.66 -27.55
CA ALA A 204 9.98 -9.47 -26.16
C ALA A 204 11.20 -9.54 -25.22
N ASP A 205 12.06 -10.54 -25.38
CA ASP A 205 13.32 -10.68 -24.63
C ASP A 205 14.26 -9.47 -24.83
N LYS A 206 14.40 -8.98 -26.08
CA LYS A 206 15.19 -7.78 -26.39
C LYS A 206 14.61 -6.53 -25.73
N PHE A 207 13.29 -6.38 -25.72
CA PHE A 207 12.62 -5.25 -25.10
C PHE A 207 12.79 -5.22 -23.58
N ILE A 208 12.64 -6.37 -22.91
CA ILE A 208 12.89 -6.53 -21.48
C ILE A 208 14.33 -6.09 -21.14
N LEU A 209 15.31 -6.57 -21.90
CA LEU A 209 16.72 -6.23 -21.69
C LEU A 209 17.01 -4.74 -21.89
N ALA A 210 16.41 -4.12 -22.91
CA ALA A 210 16.54 -2.68 -23.16
C ALA A 210 15.97 -1.83 -22.01
N ASN A 211 14.97 -2.36 -21.29
CA ASN A 211 14.27 -1.67 -20.21
C ASN A 211 14.61 -2.19 -18.81
N ILE A 212 15.69 -2.95 -18.65
CA ILE A 212 16.10 -3.59 -17.39
C ILE A 212 16.41 -2.59 -16.25
N LYS A 213 16.52 -1.29 -16.56
CA LYS A 213 16.64 -0.20 -15.58
C LYS A 213 15.41 -0.08 -14.67
N TYR A 214 14.24 -0.55 -15.11
CA TYR A 214 13.02 -0.53 -14.30
C TYR A 214 12.80 -1.86 -13.59
N SER A 215 12.41 -1.78 -12.30
CA SER A 215 12.19 -2.95 -11.43
C SER A 215 11.22 -3.97 -12.03
N TYR A 216 10.17 -3.50 -12.70
CA TYR A 216 9.18 -4.35 -13.38
C TYR A 216 9.83 -5.32 -14.40
N PHE A 217 10.74 -4.82 -15.25
CA PHE A 217 11.41 -5.66 -16.25
C PHE A 217 12.46 -6.58 -15.64
N LYS A 218 13.11 -6.19 -14.53
CA LYS A 218 13.97 -7.09 -13.76
C LYS A 218 13.20 -8.30 -13.24
N ASP A 219 11.98 -8.08 -12.75
CA ASP A 219 11.11 -9.14 -12.24
C ASP A 219 10.71 -10.14 -13.31
N ILE A 220 10.33 -9.66 -14.50
CA ILE A 220 10.04 -10.54 -15.63
C ILE A 220 11.30 -11.31 -16.04
N TYR A 221 12.42 -10.61 -16.18
CA TYR A 221 13.67 -11.21 -16.65
C TYR A 221 14.21 -12.27 -15.70
N ILE A 222 14.13 -12.05 -14.39
CA ILE A 222 14.58 -13.03 -13.40
C ILE A 222 13.62 -14.20 -13.28
N LYS A 223 12.30 -13.95 -13.36
CA LYS A 223 11.28 -15.00 -13.32
C LYS A 223 11.51 -16.02 -14.42
N LYS A 224 11.87 -15.59 -15.62
CA LYS A 224 12.26 -16.48 -16.72
C LYS A 224 13.33 -17.49 -16.29
N TYR A 225 14.41 -17.05 -15.63
CA TYR A 225 15.48 -17.96 -15.20
C TYR A 225 15.10 -18.82 -14.00
N ILE A 226 14.20 -18.33 -13.14
CA ILE A 226 13.61 -19.13 -12.06
C ILE A 226 12.78 -20.27 -12.65
N ASP A 227 11.90 -19.98 -13.61
CA ASP A 227 11.03 -20.95 -14.28
C ASP A 227 11.85 -21.98 -15.09
N GLU A 228 12.95 -21.53 -15.72
CA GLU A 228 13.94 -22.38 -16.40
C GLU A 228 14.86 -23.17 -15.43
N LYS A 229 14.72 -22.97 -14.11
CA LYS A 229 15.60 -23.53 -13.06
C LYS A 229 17.09 -23.21 -13.25
N ASN A 230 17.40 -22.10 -13.90
CA ASN A 230 18.76 -21.61 -14.10
C ASN A 230 19.19 -20.74 -12.91
N PHE A 231 19.35 -21.38 -11.76
CA PHE A 231 19.62 -20.70 -10.49
C PHE A 231 20.99 -20.01 -10.44
N ASP A 232 21.99 -20.53 -11.15
CA ASP A 232 23.29 -19.86 -11.31
C ASP A 232 23.13 -18.44 -11.90
N LYS A 233 22.27 -18.31 -12.91
CA LYS A 233 21.99 -17.01 -13.54
C LYS A 233 21.17 -16.10 -12.63
N VAL A 234 20.22 -16.65 -11.88
CA VAL A 234 19.47 -15.91 -10.85
C VAL A 234 20.42 -15.33 -9.80
N ILE A 235 21.38 -16.11 -9.31
CA ILE A 235 22.38 -15.66 -8.34
C ILE A 235 23.22 -14.52 -8.91
N LYS A 236 23.72 -14.66 -10.14
CA LYS A 236 24.52 -13.61 -10.80
C LYS A 236 23.74 -12.30 -10.94
N LEU A 237 22.52 -12.36 -11.48
CA LEU A 237 21.69 -11.17 -11.74
C LEU A 237 21.30 -10.45 -10.44
N THR A 238 20.85 -11.20 -9.42
CA THR A 238 20.47 -10.62 -8.12
C THR A 238 21.66 -9.94 -7.43
N PHE A 239 22.86 -10.51 -7.53
CA PHE A 239 24.06 -9.90 -6.98
C PHE A 239 24.46 -8.60 -7.70
N GLU A 240 24.34 -8.56 -9.03
CA GLU A 240 24.59 -7.34 -9.81
C GLU A 240 23.56 -6.24 -9.50
N TRP A 241 22.27 -6.60 -9.43
CA TRP A 241 21.19 -5.62 -9.20
C TRP A 241 21.09 -5.13 -7.77
N GLU A 242 21.43 -5.96 -6.77
CA GLU A 242 21.58 -5.53 -5.38
C GLU A 242 22.55 -4.35 -5.28
N LYS A 243 23.67 -4.38 -6.03
CA LYS A 243 24.68 -3.31 -5.98
C LYS A 243 24.26 -2.06 -6.75
N SER A 244 23.47 -2.21 -7.81
CA SER A 244 23.09 -1.09 -8.68
C SER A 244 21.88 -0.32 -8.17
N ASP A 245 21.01 -0.96 -7.38
CA ASP A 245 19.76 -0.37 -6.93
C ASP A 245 19.97 0.43 -5.64
N SER A 246 19.69 1.73 -5.68
CA SER A 246 20.03 2.68 -4.61
C SER A 246 19.06 2.70 -3.42
N ASN A 247 18.27 1.64 -3.20
CA ASN A 247 17.33 1.60 -2.09
C ASN A 247 17.27 0.24 -1.38
N ASN A 248 17.14 0.29 -0.05
CA ASN A 248 17.17 -0.87 0.84
C ASN A 248 16.06 -1.89 0.56
N ALA A 249 14.91 -1.46 0.01
CA ALA A 249 13.79 -2.34 -0.29
C ALA A 249 14.11 -3.27 -1.48
N SER A 250 14.67 -2.71 -2.55
CA SER A 250 15.14 -3.45 -3.72
C SER A 250 16.31 -4.36 -3.36
N GLU A 251 17.28 -3.87 -2.57
CA GLU A 251 18.40 -4.70 -2.08
C GLU A 251 17.90 -5.93 -1.31
N THR A 252 16.98 -5.71 -0.35
CA THR A 252 16.39 -6.80 0.43
C THR A 252 15.67 -7.79 -0.49
N LYS A 253 14.88 -7.30 -1.45
CA LYS A 253 14.18 -8.14 -2.42
C LYS A 253 15.15 -9.05 -3.19
N TRP A 254 16.23 -8.51 -3.73
CA TRP A 254 17.21 -9.31 -4.48
C TRP A 254 17.94 -10.32 -3.61
N LYS A 255 18.24 -9.99 -2.35
CA LYS A 255 18.77 -10.95 -1.37
C LYS A 255 17.80 -12.10 -1.12
N LYS A 256 16.49 -11.84 -0.96
CA LYS A 256 15.49 -12.90 -0.75
C LYS A 256 15.42 -13.84 -1.97
N VAL A 257 15.42 -13.29 -3.18
CA VAL A 257 15.41 -14.11 -4.42
C VAL A 257 16.69 -14.94 -4.55
N ARG A 258 17.86 -14.35 -4.26
CA ARG A 258 19.14 -15.06 -4.25
C ARG A 258 19.17 -16.19 -3.22
N TYR A 259 18.64 -15.94 -2.04
CA TYR A 259 18.54 -16.95 -1.00
C TYR A 259 17.73 -18.17 -1.46
N SER A 260 16.58 -17.95 -2.10
CA SER A 260 15.79 -19.07 -2.67
C SER A 260 16.59 -19.85 -3.72
N ALA A 261 17.38 -19.17 -4.55
CA ALA A 261 18.26 -19.85 -5.51
C ALA A 261 19.35 -20.69 -4.82
N TYR A 262 19.92 -20.21 -3.70
CA TYR A 262 20.86 -21.01 -2.90
C TYR A 262 20.21 -22.25 -2.29
N LYS A 263 18.93 -22.19 -1.89
CA LYS A 263 18.18 -23.38 -1.43
C LYS A 263 18.08 -24.43 -2.52
N GLU A 264 17.67 -24.02 -3.72
CA GLU A 264 17.50 -24.93 -4.86
C GLU A 264 18.82 -25.59 -5.30
N LEU A 265 19.95 -24.90 -5.13
CA LEU A 265 21.29 -25.43 -5.41
C LEU A 265 21.95 -26.12 -4.20
N SER A 266 21.27 -26.23 -3.06
CA SER A 266 21.82 -26.82 -1.82
C SER A 266 23.14 -26.15 -1.37
N MET A 267 23.27 -24.84 -1.56
CA MET A 267 24.45 -24.05 -1.20
C MET A 267 24.35 -23.60 0.27
N GLU A 268 24.54 -24.53 1.20
CA GLU A 268 24.26 -24.31 2.64
C GLU A 268 25.09 -23.18 3.27
N ASN A 269 26.38 -23.08 2.95
CA ASN A 269 27.25 -22.03 3.51
C ASN A 269 26.75 -20.63 3.11
N GLU A 270 26.40 -20.47 1.84
CA GLU A 270 25.88 -19.23 1.27
C GLU A 270 24.48 -18.90 1.81
N GLN A 271 23.64 -19.92 2.03
CA GLN A 271 22.37 -19.75 2.72
C GLN A 271 22.57 -19.21 4.14
N ILE A 272 23.46 -19.81 4.91
CA ILE A 272 23.73 -19.41 6.31
C ILE A 272 24.15 -17.94 6.37
N GLU A 273 25.11 -17.54 5.55
CA GLU A 273 25.62 -16.17 5.57
C GLU A 273 24.56 -15.15 5.14
N LEU A 274 23.82 -15.45 4.06
CA LEU A 274 22.79 -14.53 3.57
C LEU A 274 21.55 -14.46 4.48
N ALA A 275 21.14 -15.58 5.08
CA ALA A 275 20.05 -15.61 6.04
C ALA A 275 20.39 -14.81 7.30
N LYS A 276 21.63 -14.88 7.80
CA LYS A 276 22.08 -14.04 8.93
C LYS A 276 21.98 -12.56 8.59
N GLU A 277 22.43 -12.18 7.39
CA GLU A 277 22.35 -10.80 6.92
C GLU A 277 20.89 -10.31 6.85
N LEU A 278 20.00 -11.12 6.27
CA LEU A 278 18.56 -10.82 6.17
C LEU A 278 17.89 -10.73 7.55
N LEU A 279 18.27 -11.60 8.48
CA LEU A 279 17.81 -11.57 9.86
C LEU A 279 18.21 -10.25 10.55
N PHE A 280 19.46 -9.83 10.40
CA PHE A 280 19.95 -8.57 10.97
C PHE A 280 19.35 -7.33 10.29
N ALA A 281 18.90 -7.45 9.04
CA ALA A 281 18.09 -6.44 8.37
C ALA A 281 16.61 -6.41 8.85
N GLY A 282 16.21 -7.31 9.76
CA GLY A 282 14.90 -7.26 10.41
C GLY A 282 13.90 -8.33 9.94
N ASN A 283 14.32 -9.25 9.08
CA ASN A 283 13.51 -10.34 8.51
C ASN A 283 13.60 -11.59 9.39
N PHE A 284 12.75 -11.67 10.42
CA PHE A 284 12.86 -12.71 11.46
C PHE A 284 12.59 -14.14 10.94
N GLU A 285 11.89 -14.28 9.82
CA GLU A 285 11.64 -15.58 9.18
C GLU A 285 12.93 -16.35 8.88
N TYR A 286 14.04 -15.65 8.62
CA TYR A 286 15.34 -16.26 8.36
C TYR A 286 15.99 -16.87 9.60
N TYR A 287 15.55 -16.54 10.81
CA TYR A 287 16.00 -17.26 12.01
C TYR A 287 15.50 -18.71 12.02
N ILE A 288 14.26 -18.93 11.57
CA ILE A 288 13.66 -20.27 11.51
C ILE A 288 14.45 -21.13 10.52
N GLU A 289 14.69 -20.58 9.33
CA GLU A 289 15.50 -21.21 8.29
C GLU A 289 16.94 -21.51 8.77
N LEU A 290 17.58 -20.57 9.46
CA LEU A 290 18.92 -20.78 10.05
C LEU A 290 18.91 -21.90 11.09
N LYS A 291 17.88 -21.98 11.93
CA LYS A 291 17.76 -23.01 12.96
C LYS A 291 17.62 -24.40 12.32
N GLU A 292 16.87 -24.51 11.24
CA GLU A 292 16.73 -25.75 10.45
C GLU A 292 18.06 -26.16 9.81
N LEU A 293 18.79 -25.20 9.20
CA LEU A 293 20.10 -25.47 8.59
C LEU A 293 21.15 -25.93 9.61
N MET A 294 21.13 -25.39 10.83
CA MET A 294 22.11 -25.72 11.88
C MET A 294 21.86 -27.08 12.55
N ASN A 295 20.66 -27.66 12.43
CA ASN A 295 20.29 -28.95 13.02
C ASN A 295 20.76 -29.10 14.49
N GLU A 296 21.70 -30.02 14.75
CA GLU A 296 22.24 -30.35 16.08
C GLU A 296 23.02 -29.18 16.72
N ASP A 297 23.56 -28.26 15.92
CA ASP A 297 24.32 -27.09 16.40
C ASP A 297 23.41 -25.89 16.75
N SER A 298 22.09 -26.03 16.66
CA SER A 298 21.12 -24.95 16.86
C SER A 298 21.23 -24.26 18.23
N GLU A 299 21.55 -24.97 19.30
CA GLU A 299 21.70 -24.36 20.64
C GLU A 299 22.97 -23.49 20.73
N ALA A 300 24.08 -23.97 20.16
CA ALA A 300 25.32 -23.20 20.08
C ALA A 300 25.14 -21.97 19.17
N PHE A 301 24.47 -22.15 18.03
CA PHE A 301 24.10 -21.09 17.12
C PHE A 301 23.25 -20.01 17.80
N TYR A 302 22.20 -20.40 18.54
CA TYR A 302 21.39 -19.47 19.31
C TYR A 302 22.23 -18.65 20.30
N LYS A 303 23.13 -19.29 21.04
CA LYS A 303 24.00 -18.60 22.02
C LYS A 303 24.92 -17.58 21.34
N ASN A 304 25.50 -17.93 20.20
CA ASN A 304 26.36 -17.03 19.41
C ASN A 304 25.57 -15.84 18.86
N LEU A 305 24.45 -16.11 18.18
CA LEU A 305 23.57 -15.09 17.61
C LEU A 305 23.06 -14.11 18.68
N LYS A 306 22.68 -14.64 19.85
CA LYS A 306 22.26 -13.83 21.00
C LYS A 306 23.36 -12.88 21.46
N SER A 307 24.61 -13.33 21.46
CA SER A 307 25.77 -12.54 21.89
C SER A 307 26.08 -11.44 20.88
N GLU A 308 26.06 -11.76 19.58
CA GLU A 308 26.23 -10.78 18.50
C GLU A 308 25.16 -9.67 18.53
N LEU A 309 23.89 -10.03 18.77
CA LEU A 309 22.80 -9.06 18.88
C LEU A 309 22.98 -8.13 20.09
N ARG A 310 23.51 -8.62 21.22
CA ARG A 310 23.79 -7.82 22.42
C ARG A 310 24.98 -6.89 22.25
N GLU A 311 26.06 -7.31 21.60
CA GLU A 311 27.27 -6.50 21.41
C GLU A 311 27.06 -5.30 20.46
N SER A 312 26.02 -5.36 19.63
CA SER A 312 25.74 -4.38 18.58
C SER A 312 25.13 -3.05 19.04
N GLU A 313 25.06 -2.78 20.35
CA GLU A 313 24.46 -1.58 20.97
C GLU A 313 25.05 -0.24 20.48
N LYS A 314 26.17 -0.23 19.75
CA LYS A 314 26.83 0.99 19.25
C LYS A 314 26.62 1.29 17.76
N THR A 315 25.82 0.49 17.05
CA THR A 315 25.60 0.64 15.59
C THR A 315 24.35 1.45 15.23
N VAL A 316 24.30 1.97 14.00
CA VAL A 316 23.14 2.72 13.43
C VAL A 316 21.86 1.88 13.47
N ASP A 317 21.97 0.55 13.39
CA ASP A 317 20.85 -0.40 13.32
C ASP A 317 20.35 -0.91 14.69
N ARG A 318 20.70 -0.23 15.79
CA ARG A 318 20.37 -0.65 17.17
C ARG A 318 18.90 -1.03 17.34
N TYR A 319 17.98 -0.26 16.76
CA TYR A 319 16.55 -0.50 16.91
C TYR A 319 16.12 -1.82 16.27
N ILE A 320 16.58 -2.09 15.04
CA ILE A 320 16.25 -3.32 14.31
C ILE A 320 16.81 -4.53 15.05
N LYS A 321 18.09 -4.47 15.45
CA LYS A 321 18.73 -5.57 16.18
C LYS A 321 18.09 -5.83 17.54
N LYS A 322 17.70 -4.78 18.28
CA LYS A 322 16.94 -4.94 19.53
C LYS A 322 15.59 -5.61 19.30
N ARG A 323 14.88 -5.26 18.21
CA ARG A 323 13.61 -5.91 17.83
C ARG A 323 13.82 -7.39 17.53
N ILE A 324 14.88 -7.73 16.80
CA ILE A 324 15.23 -9.11 16.48
C ILE A 324 15.62 -9.90 17.73
N PHE A 325 16.43 -9.32 18.61
CA PHE A 325 16.77 -9.93 19.90
C PHE A 325 15.53 -10.26 20.74
N ILE A 326 14.57 -9.32 20.84
CA ILE A 326 13.33 -9.56 21.59
C ILE A 326 12.54 -10.72 20.96
N LYS A 327 12.35 -10.71 19.63
CA LYS A 327 11.65 -11.80 18.94
C LYS A 327 12.36 -13.14 19.12
N LEU A 328 13.70 -13.12 19.10
CA LEU A 328 14.54 -14.29 19.24
C LEU A 328 14.34 -14.96 20.62
N ILE A 329 14.46 -14.21 21.72
CA ILE A 329 14.27 -14.74 23.07
C ILE A 329 12.81 -15.15 23.33
N GLU A 330 11.85 -14.47 22.69
CA GLU A 330 10.44 -14.83 22.75
C GLU A 330 10.18 -16.17 22.08
N TYR A 331 10.75 -16.38 20.89
CA TYR A 331 10.60 -17.59 20.09
C TYR A 331 11.27 -18.80 20.76
N GLU A 332 12.49 -18.64 21.25
CA GLU A 332 13.21 -19.71 21.98
C GLU A 332 12.71 -19.92 23.42
N ASN A 333 11.78 -19.08 23.88
CA ASN A 333 11.28 -19.10 25.25
C ASN A 333 12.40 -19.05 26.30
N ASP A 334 13.42 -18.23 26.06
CA ASP A 334 14.55 -18.02 26.97
C ASP A 334 14.09 -17.16 28.16
N LEU A 335 13.54 -17.82 29.18
CA LEU A 335 12.97 -17.17 30.35
C LEU A 335 14.00 -16.33 31.12
N ASP A 336 15.26 -16.74 31.12
CA ASP A 336 16.35 -16.02 31.80
C ASP A 336 16.62 -14.67 31.12
N GLU A 337 16.60 -14.63 29.79
CA GLU A 337 16.72 -13.40 29.00
C GLU A 337 15.49 -12.50 29.06
N ILE A 338 14.30 -13.10 29.00
CA ILE A 338 13.04 -12.36 29.14
C ILE A 338 12.98 -11.71 30.53
N LEU A 339 13.52 -12.36 31.57
CA LEU A 339 13.67 -11.77 32.90
C LEU A 339 14.60 -10.55 32.90
N GLN A 340 15.73 -10.59 32.20
CA GLN A 340 16.62 -9.41 32.09
C GLN A 340 15.92 -8.25 31.39
N LEU A 341 15.22 -8.53 30.28
CA LEU A 341 14.40 -7.55 29.59
C LEU A 341 13.31 -6.95 30.49
N LEU A 342 12.70 -7.76 31.35
CA LEU A 342 11.72 -7.30 32.32
C LEU A 342 12.34 -6.40 33.40
N LYS A 343 13.57 -6.70 33.85
CA LYS A 343 14.30 -5.86 34.81
C LYS A 343 14.64 -4.49 34.22
N GLU A 344 14.98 -4.43 32.93
CA GLU A 344 15.20 -3.16 32.21
C GLU A 344 13.90 -2.39 31.97
N LEU A 345 12.82 -3.10 31.63
CA LEU A 345 11.51 -2.52 31.29
C LEU A 345 10.38 -3.18 32.08
N PRO A 346 10.17 -2.77 33.36
CA PRO A 346 9.16 -3.38 34.22
C PRO A 346 7.73 -3.31 33.67
N SER A 347 7.43 -2.36 32.78
CA SER A 347 6.13 -2.27 32.10
C SER A 347 5.79 -3.48 31.23
N ARG A 348 6.79 -4.27 30.81
CA ARG A 348 6.57 -5.50 30.05
C ARG A 348 6.06 -6.67 30.90
N VAL A 349 5.88 -6.47 32.21
CA VAL A 349 5.30 -7.49 33.11
C VAL A 349 3.91 -7.94 32.65
N GLU A 350 3.15 -7.06 31.99
CA GLU A 350 1.83 -7.40 31.45
C GLU A 350 1.91 -8.36 30.26
N THR A 351 3.05 -8.35 29.55
CA THR A 351 3.31 -9.23 28.39
C THR A 351 3.95 -10.55 28.83
N TYR A 352 4.91 -10.51 29.75
CA TYR A 352 5.72 -11.69 30.09
C TYR A 352 5.46 -12.28 31.47
N GLY A 353 4.66 -11.62 32.32
CA GLY A 353 4.43 -12.03 33.70
C GLY A 353 3.98 -13.48 33.81
N ASP A 354 2.99 -13.88 33.01
CA ASP A 354 2.49 -15.26 32.99
C ASP A 354 3.54 -16.29 32.57
N ARG A 355 4.37 -15.96 31.58
CA ARG A 355 5.45 -16.84 31.10
C ARG A 355 6.54 -17.03 32.15
N LEU A 356 6.86 -15.98 32.90
CA LEU A 356 7.94 -15.96 33.87
C LEU A 356 7.52 -16.46 35.25
N PHE A 357 6.26 -16.30 35.65
CA PHE A 357 5.82 -16.50 37.03
C PHE A 357 6.08 -17.92 37.56
N GLY A 358 6.02 -18.94 36.69
CA GLY A 358 6.31 -20.32 37.08
C GLY A 358 7.76 -20.56 37.52
N LYS A 359 8.72 -19.79 37.01
CA LYS A 359 10.16 -19.92 37.32
C LYS A 359 10.70 -18.78 38.20
N PHE A 360 10.15 -17.57 38.07
CA PHE A 360 10.62 -16.33 38.69
C PHE A 360 9.49 -15.52 39.35
N PRO A 361 8.75 -16.09 40.31
CA PRO A 361 7.57 -15.43 40.89
C PRO A 361 7.92 -14.13 41.62
N GLU A 362 9.01 -14.10 42.38
CA GLU A 362 9.42 -12.93 43.17
C GLU A 362 9.82 -11.76 42.27
N GLU A 363 10.55 -12.03 41.18
CA GLU A 363 10.98 -11.01 40.24
C GLU A 363 9.82 -10.44 39.43
N VAL A 364 8.84 -11.27 39.05
CA VAL A 364 7.61 -10.80 38.38
C VAL A 364 6.83 -9.88 39.31
N ILE A 365 6.63 -10.27 40.57
CA ILE A 365 5.95 -9.46 41.59
C ILE A 365 6.67 -8.12 41.73
N LYS A 366 7.99 -8.13 41.93
CA LYS A 366 8.80 -6.92 42.09
C LYS A 366 8.75 -6.00 40.87
N ALA A 367 8.84 -6.55 39.66
CA ALA A 367 8.72 -5.78 38.42
C ALA A 367 7.35 -5.10 38.31
N TYR A 368 6.28 -5.82 38.67
CA TYR A 368 4.93 -5.28 38.67
C TYR A 368 4.77 -4.13 39.67
N GLU A 369 5.33 -4.26 40.87
CA GLU A 369 5.34 -3.18 41.87
C GLU A 369 6.04 -1.93 41.33
N ILE A 370 7.21 -2.08 40.68
CA ILE A 370 7.93 -0.96 40.06
C ILE A 370 7.07 -0.32 38.95
N TYR A 371 6.42 -1.13 38.11
CA TYR A 371 5.56 -0.63 37.04
C TYR A 371 4.36 0.16 37.55
N ILE A 372 3.70 -0.31 38.62
CA ILE A 372 2.61 0.40 39.28
C ILE A 372 3.11 1.72 39.86
N LYS A 373 4.23 1.72 40.59
CA LYS A 373 4.80 2.93 41.21
C LYS A 373 5.21 3.97 40.15
N ASN A 374 5.83 3.54 39.06
CA ASN A 374 6.17 4.41 37.94
C ASN A 374 4.92 4.99 37.26
N SER A 375 3.86 4.20 37.10
CA SER A 375 2.59 4.69 36.53
C SER A 375 1.90 5.70 37.47
N ALA A 376 1.94 5.45 38.79
CA ALA A 376 1.34 6.32 39.79
C ALA A 376 2.05 7.68 39.89
N SER A 377 3.38 7.72 39.70
CA SER A 377 4.15 8.96 39.81
C SER A 377 3.81 9.96 38.72
N ILE A 378 3.62 9.49 37.48
CA ILE A 378 3.28 10.31 36.32
C ILE A 378 1.77 10.57 36.16
N ALA A 379 0.91 9.81 36.83
CA ALA A 379 -0.53 9.98 36.75
C ALA A 379 -0.97 11.35 37.27
N SER A 380 -1.77 12.08 36.48
CA SER A 380 -2.19 13.45 36.81
C SER A 380 -3.69 13.67 36.68
N LYS A 381 -4.37 12.91 35.83
CA LYS A 381 -5.81 13.02 35.55
C LYS A 381 -6.56 11.76 35.99
N ARG A 382 -7.88 11.88 36.12
CA ARG A 382 -8.74 10.79 36.61
C ARG A 382 -8.65 9.52 35.76
N LYS A 383 -8.50 9.67 34.44
CA LYS A 383 -8.25 8.54 33.53
C LYS A 383 -6.94 7.81 33.85
N ASP A 384 -5.88 8.54 34.20
CA ASP A 384 -4.59 7.96 34.58
C ASP A 384 -4.70 7.20 35.91
N TYR A 385 -5.42 7.76 36.88
CA TYR A 385 -5.66 7.09 38.16
C TYR A 385 -6.43 5.78 38.01
N ALA A 386 -7.46 5.77 37.16
CA ALA A 386 -8.19 4.55 36.82
C ALA A 386 -7.27 3.51 36.17
N ASN A 387 -6.36 3.93 35.29
CA ASN A 387 -5.37 3.04 34.68
C ASN A 387 -4.41 2.44 35.72
N VAL A 388 -3.95 3.22 36.71
CA VAL A 388 -3.14 2.68 37.82
C VAL A 388 -3.93 1.63 38.61
N CYS A 389 -5.21 1.90 38.90
CA CYS A 389 -6.07 0.95 39.61
C CYS A 389 -6.26 -0.35 38.82
N TRP A 390 -6.45 -0.26 37.50
CA TRP A 390 -6.51 -1.42 36.62
C TRP A 390 -5.23 -2.27 36.69
N LYS A 391 -4.05 -1.64 36.71
CA LYS A 391 -2.76 -2.34 36.89
C LYS A 391 -2.66 -3.04 38.24
N ILE A 392 -3.15 -2.42 39.32
CA ILE A 392 -3.17 -3.02 40.66
C ILE A 392 -4.08 -4.27 40.70
N ASN A 393 -5.22 -4.25 40.00
CA ASN A 393 -6.09 -5.42 39.92
C ASN A 393 -5.40 -6.59 39.18
N ASN A 394 -4.68 -6.30 38.09
CA ASN A 394 -3.91 -7.33 37.38
C ASN A 394 -2.75 -7.87 38.23
N TYR A 395 -2.13 -7.04 39.07
CA TYR A 395 -1.10 -7.44 40.02
C TYR A 395 -1.60 -8.47 41.05
N GLU A 396 -2.89 -8.44 41.43
CA GLU A 396 -3.49 -9.40 42.34
C GLU A 396 -3.29 -10.85 41.87
N LYS A 397 -3.35 -11.09 40.56
CA LYS A 397 -3.13 -12.40 39.94
C LYS A 397 -1.80 -13.03 40.37
N PHE A 398 -0.76 -12.22 40.52
CA PHE A 398 0.61 -12.66 40.79
C PHE A 398 0.96 -12.61 42.28
N ALA A 399 0.56 -11.54 42.97
CA ALA A 399 1.02 -11.28 44.34
C ALA A 399 -0.02 -11.58 45.43
N GLY A 400 -1.28 -11.81 45.03
CA GLY A 400 -2.40 -12.02 45.93
C GLY A 400 -2.86 -10.77 46.68
N LYS A 401 -4.01 -10.91 47.37
CA LYS A 401 -4.72 -9.80 48.04
C LYS A 401 -3.91 -9.08 49.13
N GLY A 402 -3.03 -9.80 49.82
CA GLY A 402 -2.18 -9.22 50.87
C GLY A 402 -1.27 -8.14 50.31
N LYS A 403 -0.53 -8.46 49.25
CA LYS A 403 0.39 -7.54 48.56
C LYS A 403 -0.32 -6.38 47.87
N VAL A 404 -1.50 -6.63 47.30
CA VAL A 404 -2.36 -5.57 46.77
C VAL A 404 -2.74 -4.57 47.86
N THR A 405 -3.10 -5.06 49.05
CA THR A 405 -3.44 -4.18 50.19
C THR A 405 -2.24 -3.35 50.63
N GLU A 406 -1.03 -3.93 50.65
CA GLU A 406 0.22 -3.24 50.96
C GLU A 406 0.48 -2.09 49.97
N ILE A 407 0.47 -2.35 48.66
CA ILE A 407 0.78 -1.32 47.65
C ILE A 407 -0.29 -0.23 47.60
N VAL A 408 -1.57 -0.57 47.77
CA VAL A 408 -2.64 0.43 47.86
C VAL A 408 -2.43 1.36 49.05
N ASN A 409 -2.11 0.82 50.24
CA ASN A 409 -1.83 1.62 51.42
C ASN A 409 -0.57 2.50 51.23
N GLU A 410 0.47 1.97 50.58
CA GLU A 410 1.70 2.71 50.25
C GLU A 410 1.38 3.91 49.34
N LEU A 411 0.66 3.69 48.24
CA LEU A 411 0.28 4.73 47.28
C LEU A 411 -0.65 5.79 47.91
N MET A 412 -1.63 5.36 48.71
CA MET A 412 -2.50 6.29 49.46
C MET A 412 -1.67 7.19 50.40
N ASN A 413 -0.64 6.63 51.02
CA ASN A 413 0.24 7.38 51.91
C ASN A 413 1.18 8.34 51.17
N LEU A 414 1.68 7.93 50.00
CA LEU A 414 2.60 8.74 49.18
C LEU A 414 1.86 9.91 48.50
N TYR A 415 0.64 9.68 48.03
CA TYR A 415 -0.15 10.65 47.26
C TYR A 415 -1.32 11.27 48.06
N LYS A 416 -1.17 11.45 49.39
CA LYS A 416 -2.19 12.04 50.29
C LYS A 416 -2.80 13.36 49.80
N LYS A 417 -2.06 14.14 49.01
CA LYS A 417 -2.48 15.43 48.45
C LYS A 417 -3.25 15.32 47.13
N ARG A 418 -3.60 14.11 46.67
CA ARG A 418 -4.37 13.86 45.44
C ARG A 418 -5.71 13.17 45.78
N PRO A 419 -6.74 13.91 46.27
CA PRO A 419 -8.01 13.32 46.73
C PRO A 419 -8.69 12.41 45.72
N ALA A 420 -8.74 12.85 44.45
CA ALA A 420 -9.34 12.06 43.38
C ALA A 420 -8.60 10.73 43.14
N PHE A 421 -7.28 10.66 43.34
CA PHE A 421 -6.54 9.41 43.22
C PHE A 421 -6.82 8.47 44.40
N ILE A 422 -6.89 9.02 45.62
CA ILE A 422 -7.26 8.27 46.83
C ILE A 422 -8.65 7.65 46.67
N ASP A 423 -9.60 8.39 46.09
CA ASP A 423 -10.96 7.90 45.85
C ASP A 423 -10.98 6.72 44.88
N GLU A 424 -10.16 6.75 43.82
CA GLU A 424 -10.02 5.60 42.91
C GLU A 424 -9.37 4.40 43.62
N LEU A 425 -8.29 4.60 44.39
CA LEU A 425 -7.60 3.53 45.13
C LEU A 425 -8.50 2.84 46.17
N LYS A 426 -9.38 3.59 46.85
CA LYS A 426 -10.33 3.04 47.83
C LYS A 426 -11.33 2.05 47.20
N LYS A 427 -11.61 2.16 45.90
CA LYS A 427 -12.54 1.25 45.21
C LYS A 427 -11.99 -0.16 45.07
N ILE A 428 -10.67 -0.33 45.06
CA ILE A 428 -9.99 -1.64 44.98
C ILE A 428 -10.07 -2.42 46.30
N LYS A 429 -10.21 -1.70 47.43
CA LYS A 429 -10.20 -2.30 48.77
C LYS A 429 -11.54 -2.95 49.18
N LYS A 430 -12.56 -2.83 48.33
CA LYS A 430 -13.86 -3.50 48.48
C LYS A 430 -13.80 -4.83 47.75
#